data_AF-A0A2N7CIH5-F1
#
_entry.id   AF-A0A2N7CIH5-F1
#
_cell.length_a   1.000
_cell.length_b   1.000
_cell.length_c   1.000
_cell.angle_alpha   90.00
_cell.angle_beta   90.00
_cell.angle_gamma   90.00
#
_symmetry.space_group_name_H-M   'P 1'
#
loop_
_entity.id
_entity.type
_entity.pdbx_description
1 polymer ?
#
loop_
_entity_poly.entity_id
_entity_poly.type
_entity_poly.pdbx_seq_one_letter_code
_entity_poly.pdbx_strand_id
1 'polypeptide(L)'
;MIGLSKLVSSTTKEELAPIHTLSYSTTDINDLQGAYDFSFVDIDTIPSESRTTRTFDFFEEIVDDYDFELIESPEDKKESFILSVSLKDETGNIECGTVTAKPVLSKTGVSFDVSIKEVKGKKGKLKKFIRIFNTPRLLRGWYKSGHVLSDGQIHLITYRDTKFEDFTWVDFNGFDITKEKPLDTDNKLALDKIGKTNSLFCWTKKNWPHNVDLSYLKGTEKHKGWLVCDDGSGEKADFIHVININGEYHISLVHIKASGSGKDTRQISVGAHDIVLNQAIKNIRNLDRTLFLEAVKSKVSATTENLVWEDGTQKNIADFTKFLSSINARVNPHVVIVQPHTRKEYHANSNHLLVRKQLDTLLHNAKYVVASVGASFDIIGSKK
;
A
#
# COMPACT_ATOMS: atom_id res chain seq x y z
N MET A 1 2.50 33.31 42.33
CA MET A 1 2.54 31.92 41.82
C MET A 1 1.16 31.63 41.23
N ILE A 2 0.97 31.97 39.96
CA ILE A 2 -0.32 31.88 39.24
C ILE A 2 -0.17 30.77 38.21
N GLY A 3 -1.11 29.83 38.23
CA GLY A 3 -1.03 28.54 37.53
C GLY A 3 -1.03 28.64 36.02
N LEU A 4 -0.19 27.81 35.39
CA LEU A 4 -0.08 27.55 33.96
C LEU A 4 -1.35 26.91 33.33
N SER A 5 -2.42 26.68 34.09
CA SER A 5 -3.62 25.98 33.64
C SER A 5 -4.69 26.87 32.98
N LYS A 6 -4.37 28.12 32.64
CA LYS A 6 -5.34 29.09 32.08
C LYS A 6 -4.96 29.69 30.71
N LEU A 7 -3.93 29.16 30.05
CA LEU A 7 -3.51 29.62 28.71
C LEU A 7 -4.01 28.76 27.54
N VAL A 8 -4.90 27.80 27.81
CA VAL A 8 -5.60 27.03 26.76
C VAL A 8 -7.07 27.44 26.77
N SER A 9 -7.35 28.68 26.39
CA SER A 9 -8.70 29.08 26.02
C SER A 9 -8.64 30.09 24.88
N SER A 10 -9.38 29.76 23.81
CA SER A 10 -9.78 30.61 22.70
C SER A 10 -8.67 31.17 21.80
N THR A 11 -7.99 30.30 21.06
CA THR A 11 -7.34 30.73 19.80
C THR A 11 -8.22 30.27 18.63
N THR A 12 -8.79 31.24 17.93
CA THR A 12 -9.58 31.08 16.72
C THR A 12 -8.77 30.43 15.59
N LYS A 13 -9.45 29.63 14.76
CA LYS A 13 -8.94 28.73 13.70
C LYS A 13 -8.01 29.37 12.63
N GLU A 14 -7.72 30.67 12.68
CA GLU A 14 -6.98 31.40 11.64
C GLU A 14 -5.66 32.07 12.10
N GLU A 15 -5.34 32.17 13.39
CA GLU A 15 -4.30 33.12 13.83
C GLU A 15 -2.92 32.56 14.24
N LEU A 16 -2.64 31.26 14.05
CA LEU A 16 -1.29 30.72 14.29
C LEU A 16 -0.92 29.65 13.26
N ALA A 17 -0.50 30.08 12.06
CA ALA A 17 0.16 29.18 11.11
C ALA A 17 1.53 29.73 10.67
N PRO A 18 2.57 29.68 11.51
CA PRO A 18 3.92 29.71 10.98
C PRO A 18 4.15 28.35 10.29
N ILE A 19 4.15 28.39 8.95
CA ILE A 19 4.41 27.28 8.01
C ILE A 19 3.19 26.35 7.76
N HIS A 20 2.55 26.50 6.59
CA HIS A 20 1.48 25.64 6.03
C HIS A 20 1.95 24.21 5.64
N THR A 21 2.87 23.61 6.39
CA THR A 21 3.55 22.34 6.02
C THR A 21 3.41 21.25 7.07
N LEU A 22 2.67 21.48 8.15
CA LEU A 22 2.55 20.51 9.24
C LEU A 22 1.12 19.98 9.33
N SER A 23 0.98 18.65 9.35
CA SER A 23 -0.19 17.99 9.90
C SER A 23 -0.24 18.28 11.40
N TYR A 24 -1.39 18.70 11.90
CA TYR A 24 -1.57 18.91 13.33
C TYR A 24 -2.32 17.71 13.90
N SER A 25 -1.82 17.14 15.01
CA SER A 25 -2.63 16.24 15.80
C SER A 25 -3.84 17.04 16.27
N THR A 26 -5.02 16.64 15.81
CA THR A 26 -6.27 17.24 16.27
C THR A 26 -6.78 16.38 17.40
N THR A 27 -7.01 16.98 18.55
CA THR A 27 -7.73 16.32 19.64
C THR A 27 -9.24 16.38 19.44
N ASP A 28 -9.69 16.81 18.26
CA ASP A 28 -11.11 16.96 17.94
C ASP A 28 -11.56 15.89 16.95
N ILE A 29 -12.41 14.98 17.43
CA ILE A 29 -13.08 13.95 16.62
C ILE A 29 -14.53 14.34 16.28
N ASN A 30 -15.00 15.52 16.70
CA ASN A 30 -16.40 15.92 16.52
C ASN A 30 -16.72 16.24 15.05
N ASP A 31 -15.71 16.61 14.27
CA ASP A 31 -15.82 16.92 12.83
C ASP A 31 -15.60 15.69 11.93
N LEU A 32 -15.51 14.48 12.50
CA LEU A 32 -15.37 13.25 11.71
C LEU A 32 -16.62 12.99 10.87
N GLN A 33 -16.43 12.98 9.56
CA GLN A 33 -17.51 12.71 8.62
C GLN A 33 -17.04 11.83 7.45
N GLY A 34 -17.89 10.86 7.14
CA GLY A 34 -17.81 10.02 5.95
C GLY A 34 -16.53 9.19 5.91
N ALA A 35 -16.41 8.19 6.79
CA ALA A 35 -15.39 7.17 6.61
C ALA A 35 -15.52 6.60 5.18
N TYR A 36 -14.43 6.63 4.40
CA TYR A 36 -14.43 6.17 3.00
C TYR A 36 -13.34 5.15 2.70
N ASP A 37 -12.39 4.99 3.62
CA ASP A 37 -11.35 3.97 3.50
C ASP A 37 -10.94 3.47 4.87
N PHE A 38 -10.62 2.17 4.95
CA PHE A 38 -10.22 1.51 6.18
C PHE A 38 -9.32 0.33 5.81
N SER A 39 -8.19 0.21 6.50
CA SER A 39 -7.25 -0.87 6.26
C SER A 39 -6.51 -1.25 7.53
N PHE A 40 -5.88 -2.41 7.49
CA PHE A 40 -4.85 -2.74 8.47
C PHE A 40 -3.52 -2.08 8.11
N VAL A 41 -2.70 -1.85 9.12
CA VAL A 41 -1.28 -1.59 8.89
C VAL A 41 -0.66 -2.86 8.32
N ASP A 42 0.11 -2.72 7.25
CA ASP A 42 0.87 -3.83 6.69
C ASP A 42 1.92 -4.29 7.72
N ILE A 43 1.74 -5.50 8.24
CA ILE A 43 2.57 -6.08 9.30
C ILE A 43 4.02 -6.23 8.83
N ASP A 44 4.25 -6.41 7.53
CA ASP A 44 5.60 -6.51 6.97
C ASP A 44 6.33 -5.19 6.95
N THR A 45 5.64 -4.06 7.11
CA THR A 45 6.28 -2.75 7.32
C THR A 45 6.88 -2.63 8.73
N ILE A 46 6.41 -3.43 9.69
CA ILE A 46 6.86 -3.37 11.08
C ILE A 46 8.17 -4.15 11.27
N PRO A 47 9.17 -3.62 12.01
CA PRO A 47 10.41 -4.34 12.29
C PRO A 47 10.16 -5.71 12.93
N SER A 48 10.84 -6.76 12.47
CA SER A 48 10.67 -8.14 12.97
C SER A 48 10.92 -8.28 14.47
N GLU A 49 11.85 -7.48 15.02
CA GLU A 49 12.14 -7.41 16.46
C GLU A 49 10.94 -6.92 17.28
N SER A 50 10.06 -6.11 16.67
CA SER A 50 8.82 -5.62 17.27
C SER A 50 7.63 -6.57 17.06
N ARG A 51 7.76 -7.57 16.17
CA ARG A 51 6.68 -8.51 15.79
C ARG A 51 6.49 -9.68 16.76
N THR A 52 7.24 -9.77 17.85
CA THR A 52 7.25 -10.94 18.76
C THR A 52 6.06 -11.02 19.72
N THR A 53 4.93 -10.37 19.42
CA THR A 53 3.78 -10.33 20.32
C THR A 53 2.61 -11.12 19.75
N ARG A 54 1.88 -11.81 20.63
CA ARG A 54 0.63 -12.51 20.32
C ARG A 54 -0.41 -11.65 19.58
N THR A 55 -0.26 -10.33 19.63
CA THR A 55 -1.09 -9.38 18.88
C THR A 55 -0.83 -9.47 17.38
N PHE A 56 0.42 -9.63 16.93
CA PHE A 56 0.74 -9.73 15.49
C PHE A 56 0.24 -11.04 14.90
N ASP A 57 0.51 -12.18 15.55
CA ASP A 57 -0.03 -13.48 15.13
C ASP A 57 -1.56 -13.45 14.99
N PHE A 58 -2.23 -12.75 15.93
CA PHE A 58 -3.67 -12.57 15.87
C PHE A 58 -4.12 -11.70 14.69
N PHE A 59 -3.39 -10.65 14.36
CA PHE A 59 -3.71 -9.81 13.20
C PHE A 59 -3.46 -10.54 11.88
N GLU A 60 -2.37 -11.30 11.76
CA GLU A 60 -2.11 -12.18 10.61
C GLU A 60 -3.25 -13.18 10.44
N GLU A 61 -3.66 -13.86 11.52
CA GLU A 61 -4.80 -14.77 11.52
C GLU A 61 -6.11 -14.09 11.07
N ILE A 62 -6.38 -12.85 11.51
CA ILE A 62 -7.56 -12.09 11.05
C ILE A 62 -7.47 -11.74 9.56
N VAL A 63 -6.29 -11.33 9.08
CA VAL A 63 -6.05 -11.01 7.67
C VAL A 63 -6.27 -12.24 6.80
N ASP A 64 -5.85 -13.42 7.25
CA ASP A 64 -5.98 -14.66 6.51
C ASP A 64 -7.40 -15.22 6.52
N ASP A 65 -8.10 -15.13 7.66
CA ASP A 65 -9.43 -15.73 7.84
C ASP A 65 -10.58 -14.84 7.32
N TYR A 66 -10.42 -13.52 7.35
CA TYR A 66 -11.51 -12.58 7.08
C TYR A 66 -11.25 -11.70 5.87
N ASP A 67 -12.34 -11.30 5.25
CA ASP A 67 -12.42 -10.22 4.28
C ASP A 67 -13.43 -9.18 4.76
N PHE A 68 -13.26 -7.93 4.35
CA PHE A 68 -14.22 -6.88 4.71
C PHE A 68 -14.33 -5.80 3.64
N GLU A 69 -15.52 -5.22 3.52
CA GLU A 69 -15.78 -4.05 2.70
C GLU A 69 -16.32 -2.93 3.59
N LEU A 70 -15.75 -1.72 3.47
CA LEU A 70 -16.30 -0.54 4.13
C LEU A 70 -17.59 -0.12 3.42
N ILE A 71 -18.67 -0.04 4.17
CA ILE A 71 -19.97 0.45 3.72
C ILE A 71 -20.07 1.94 4.08
N GLU A 72 -20.73 2.71 3.21
CA GLU A 72 -21.02 4.12 3.49
C GLU A 72 -21.85 4.27 4.77
N SER A 73 -21.35 5.10 5.68
CA SER A 73 -22.02 5.37 6.95
C SER A 73 -23.26 6.26 6.72
N PRO A 74 -24.41 5.93 7.33
CA PRO A 74 -25.57 6.82 7.31
C PRO A 74 -25.27 8.09 8.12
N GLU A 75 -26.06 9.15 7.89
CA GLU A 75 -25.82 10.48 8.47
C GLU A 75 -25.78 10.46 10.01
N ASP A 76 -26.57 9.60 10.65
CA ASP A 76 -26.61 9.41 12.10
C ASP A 76 -25.38 8.67 12.69
N LYS A 77 -24.50 8.15 11.83
CA LYS A 77 -23.26 7.44 12.20
C LYS A 77 -22.07 7.84 11.35
N LYS A 78 -22.06 9.07 10.83
CA LYS A 78 -21.08 9.58 9.86
C LYS A 78 -19.62 9.48 10.30
N GLU A 79 -19.36 9.39 11.60
CA GLU A 79 -18.04 9.21 12.21
C GLU A 79 -17.57 7.75 12.30
N SER A 80 -18.49 6.79 12.15
CA SER A 80 -18.22 5.37 12.38
C SER A 80 -17.64 4.70 11.14
N PHE A 81 -16.78 3.71 11.34
CA PHE A 81 -16.46 2.71 10.32
C PHE A 81 -17.54 1.62 10.35
N ILE A 82 -18.18 1.37 9.20
CA ILE A 82 -19.16 0.30 9.06
C ILE A 82 -18.61 -0.74 8.09
N LEU A 83 -18.19 -1.89 8.62
CA LEU A 83 -17.55 -2.94 7.85
C LEU A 83 -18.54 -4.08 7.61
N SER A 84 -18.79 -4.43 6.35
CA SER A 84 -19.35 -5.73 5.98
C SER A 84 -18.23 -6.75 6.09
N VAL A 85 -18.38 -7.75 6.95
CA VAL A 85 -17.32 -8.72 7.25
C VAL A 85 -17.75 -10.10 6.79
N SER A 86 -16.85 -10.77 6.07
CA SER A 86 -17.02 -12.12 5.56
C SER A 86 -15.86 -13.01 6.00
N LEU A 87 -16.13 -14.30 6.15
CA LEU A 87 -15.06 -15.31 6.27
C LEU A 87 -14.62 -15.71 4.87
N LYS A 88 -13.31 -15.79 4.65
CA LYS A 88 -12.75 -16.35 3.43
C LYS A 88 -13.03 -17.85 3.40
N ASP A 89 -13.48 -18.32 2.24
CA ASP A 89 -13.72 -19.74 1.97
C ASP A 89 -13.34 -20.04 0.53
N GLU A 90 -12.90 -21.27 0.27
CA GLU A 90 -12.39 -21.71 -1.04
C GLU A 90 -13.43 -21.58 -2.15
N THR A 91 -14.72 -21.69 -1.79
CA THR A 91 -15.85 -21.60 -2.73
C THR A 91 -16.46 -20.21 -2.87
N GLY A 92 -15.97 -19.25 -2.07
CA GLY A 92 -16.44 -17.87 -2.04
C GLY A 92 -16.73 -17.38 -0.62
N ASN A 93 -16.48 -16.10 -0.37
CA ASN A 93 -16.56 -15.53 0.97
C ASN A 93 -17.96 -15.65 1.58
N ILE A 94 -18.01 -16.04 2.86
CA ILE A 94 -19.25 -16.25 3.61
C ILE A 94 -19.53 -15.02 4.46
N GLU A 95 -20.55 -14.24 4.10
CA GLU A 95 -20.97 -13.07 4.86
C GLU A 95 -21.32 -13.43 6.30
N CYS A 96 -20.66 -12.76 7.26
CA CYS A 96 -20.85 -12.97 8.70
C CYS A 96 -21.73 -11.87 9.31
N GLY A 97 -21.72 -10.68 8.73
CA GLY A 97 -22.55 -9.55 9.10
C GLY A 97 -21.78 -8.25 9.15
N THR A 98 -22.32 -7.26 9.86
CA THR A 98 -21.78 -5.90 9.88
C THR A 98 -21.17 -5.57 11.24
N VAL A 99 -20.02 -4.91 11.23
CA VAL A 99 -19.36 -4.32 12.40
C VAL A 99 -19.44 -2.80 12.29
N THR A 100 -19.96 -2.14 13.31
CA THR A 100 -19.94 -0.67 13.42
C THR A 100 -18.97 -0.29 14.54
N ALA A 101 -17.89 0.40 14.18
CA ALA A 101 -16.88 0.87 15.12
C ALA A 101 -16.86 2.41 15.13
N LYS A 102 -17.34 2.99 16.22
CA LYS A 102 -17.32 4.44 16.44
C LYS A 102 -16.05 4.84 17.19
N PRO A 103 -15.20 5.72 16.65
CA PRO A 103 -14.03 6.21 17.37
C PRO A 103 -14.45 7.06 18.57
N VAL A 104 -13.73 6.89 19.68
CA VAL A 104 -13.91 7.63 20.92
C VAL A 104 -12.54 8.07 21.42
N LEU A 105 -12.42 9.32 21.87
CA LEU A 105 -11.18 9.80 22.47
C LEU A 105 -10.97 9.19 23.85
N SER A 106 -9.76 8.70 24.08
CA SER A 106 -9.28 8.17 25.35
C SER A 106 -8.04 8.95 25.81
N LYS A 107 -7.59 8.73 27.05
CA LYS A 107 -6.38 9.38 27.58
C LYS A 107 -5.11 9.05 26.79
N THR A 108 -5.09 7.94 26.05
CA THR A 108 -3.90 7.40 25.38
C THR A 108 -4.01 7.42 23.85
N GLY A 109 -5.04 8.07 23.29
CA GLY A 109 -5.32 8.09 21.85
C GLY A 109 -6.78 7.76 21.57
N VAL A 110 -7.04 7.03 20.49
CA VAL A 110 -8.39 6.62 20.08
C VAL A 110 -8.70 5.23 20.63
N SER A 111 -9.93 5.03 21.11
CA SER A 111 -10.56 3.73 21.35
C SER A 111 -11.82 3.61 20.48
N PHE A 112 -12.49 2.45 20.48
CA PHE A 112 -13.70 2.26 19.68
C PHE A 112 -14.86 1.70 20.51
N ASP A 113 -16.03 2.33 20.34
CA ASP A 113 -17.30 1.73 20.71
C ASP A 113 -17.76 0.83 19.56
N VAL A 114 -17.71 -0.48 19.77
CA VAL A 114 -17.97 -1.48 18.73
C VAL A 114 -19.31 -2.16 18.95
N SER A 115 -20.13 -2.19 17.91
CA SER A 115 -21.37 -2.97 17.85
C SER A 115 -21.40 -3.87 16.62
N ILE A 116 -22.10 -4.99 16.72
CA ILE A 116 -22.18 -6.00 15.65
C ILE A 116 -23.63 -6.33 15.30
N LYS A 117 -23.86 -6.61 14.02
CA LYS A 117 -25.11 -7.17 13.50
C LYS A 117 -24.78 -8.42 12.71
N GLU A 118 -24.91 -9.58 13.36
CA GLU A 118 -24.61 -10.88 12.74
C GLU A 118 -25.72 -11.34 11.80
N VAL A 119 -25.35 -12.00 10.71
CA VAL A 119 -26.28 -12.71 9.84
C VAL A 119 -26.85 -13.92 10.59
N LYS A 120 -28.13 -14.24 10.35
CA LYS A 120 -28.81 -15.37 10.97
C LYS A 120 -28.04 -16.68 10.70
N GLY A 121 -27.73 -17.43 11.76
CA GLY A 121 -26.98 -18.69 11.66
C GLY A 121 -25.45 -18.54 11.67
N LYS A 122 -24.90 -17.32 11.74
CA LYS A 122 -23.45 -17.06 11.83
C LYS A 122 -23.01 -16.53 13.20
N LYS A 123 -23.76 -16.88 14.24
CA LYS A 123 -23.57 -16.35 15.60
C LYS A 123 -22.16 -16.65 16.14
N GLY A 124 -21.50 -15.63 16.65
CA GLY A 124 -20.16 -15.72 17.24
C GLY A 124 -19.01 -15.56 16.24
N LYS A 125 -19.27 -15.54 14.93
CA LYS A 125 -18.21 -15.41 13.91
C LYS A 125 -17.56 -14.01 13.93
N LEU A 126 -18.32 -12.95 14.22
CA LEU A 126 -17.75 -11.59 14.30
C LEU A 126 -16.97 -11.33 15.59
N LYS A 127 -17.13 -12.15 16.63
CA LYS A 127 -16.49 -11.92 17.95
C LYS A 127 -14.97 -11.96 17.87
N LYS A 128 -14.41 -12.80 17.00
CA LYS A 128 -12.96 -12.86 16.79
C LYS A 128 -12.51 -11.58 16.08
N PHE A 129 -13.15 -11.24 14.97
CA PHE A 129 -12.84 -10.05 14.18
C PHE A 129 -12.84 -8.75 14.98
N ILE A 130 -13.87 -8.46 15.80
CA ILE A 130 -13.96 -7.17 16.51
C ILE A 130 -12.81 -6.89 17.49
N ARG A 131 -12.03 -7.90 17.87
CA ARG A 131 -10.89 -7.72 18.78
C ARG A 131 -9.76 -6.88 18.16
N ILE A 132 -9.72 -6.71 16.84
CA ILE A 132 -8.78 -5.80 16.16
C ILE A 132 -8.90 -4.36 16.70
N PHE A 133 -10.10 -3.93 17.07
CA PHE A 133 -10.37 -2.57 17.56
C PHE A 133 -9.80 -2.30 18.96
N ASN A 134 -9.32 -3.35 19.65
CA ASN A 134 -8.55 -3.20 20.89
C ASN A 134 -7.09 -2.79 20.62
N THR A 135 -6.64 -2.83 19.36
CA THR A 135 -5.31 -2.38 18.96
C THR A 135 -5.37 -1.29 17.87
N PRO A 136 -5.85 -0.07 18.19
CA PRO A 136 -5.99 1.04 17.24
C PRO A 136 -4.71 1.40 16.47
N ARG A 137 -3.52 1.09 17.02
CA ARG A 137 -2.23 1.36 16.35
C ARG A 137 -1.99 0.53 15.09
N LEU A 138 -2.68 -0.60 14.95
CA LEU A 138 -2.59 -1.48 13.78
C LEU A 138 -3.73 -1.22 12.78
N LEU A 139 -4.54 -0.18 13.02
CA LEU A 139 -5.62 0.23 12.14
C LEU A 139 -5.27 1.54 11.45
N ARG A 140 -5.72 1.66 10.21
CA ARG A 140 -5.77 2.93 9.49
C ARG A 140 -7.16 3.17 8.93
N GLY A 141 -7.53 4.43 8.87
CA GLY A 141 -8.82 4.84 8.35
C GLY A 141 -8.80 6.28 7.87
N TRP A 142 -9.61 6.56 6.86
CA TRP A 142 -9.68 7.87 6.23
C TRP A 142 -11.11 8.36 6.15
N TYR A 143 -11.27 9.66 6.34
CA TYR A 143 -12.56 10.34 6.37
C TYR A 143 -12.64 11.40 5.28
N LYS A 144 -13.82 11.57 4.68
CA LYS A 144 -14.12 12.61 3.67
C LYS A 144 -13.90 14.02 4.24
N SER A 145 -14.04 14.16 5.56
CA SER A 145 -13.68 15.38 6.32
C SER A 145 -12.18 15.73 6.32
N GLY A 146 -11.31 14.87 5.78
CA GLY A 146 -9.87 15.06 5.76
C GLY A 146 -9.12 14.52 6.98
N HIS A 147 -9.83 13.86 7.90
CA HIS A 147 -9.21 13.20 9.04
C HIS A 147 -8.62 11.84 8.65
N VAL A 148 -7.55 11.46 9.34
CA VAL A 148 -6.88 10.16 9.17
C VAL A 148 -6.61 9.54 10.53
N LEU A 149 -7.04 8.29 10.71
CA LEU A 149 -6.66 7.42 11.81
C LEU A 149 -5.32 6.76 11.47
N SER A 150 -4.31 6.96 12.30
CA SER A 150 -3.00 6.33 12.17
C SER A 150 -2.28 6.28 13.53
N ASP A 151 -1.54 5.20 13.81
CA ASP A 151 -0.82 4.99 15.07
C ASP A 151 -1.71 5.18 16.32
N GLY A 152 -2.98 4.78 16.22
CA GLY A 152 -3.95 4.92 17.30
C GLY A 152 -4.35 6.36 17.63
N GLN A 153 -4.06 7.31 16.74
CA GLN A 153 -4.47 8.72 16.84
C GLN A 153 -5.26 9.13 15.59
N ILE A 154 -6.04 10.21 15.70
CA ILE A 154 -6.72 10.85 14.58
C ILE A 154 -6.09 12.21 14.32
N HIS A 155 -5.73 12.47 13.07
CA HIS A 155 -5.06 13.70 12.65
C HIS A 155 -5.88 14.38 11.56
N LEU A 156 -5.88 15.71 11.54
CA LEU A 156 -6.37 16.48 10.41
C LEU A 156 -5.17 16.85 9.54
N ILE A 157 -5.13 16.35 8.32
CA ILE A 157 -4.07 16.70 7.38
C ILE A 157 -4.41 18.04 6.75
N THR A 158 -3.46 18.99 6.82
CA THR A 158 -3.54 20.24 6.05
C THR A 158 -3.04 19.95 4.64
N TYR A 159 -3.91 20.15 3.65
CA TYR A 159 -3.59 19.84 2.27
C TYR A 159 -2.96 21.05 1.58
N ARG A 160 -1.85 20.83 0.88
CA ARG A 160 -1.39 21.78 -0.15
C ARG A 160 -2.27 21.59 -1.38
N ASP A 161 -2.61 22.69 -2.05
CA ASP A 161 -3.37 22.64 -3.30
C ASP A 161 -2.45 22.28 -4.49
N THR A 162 -1.70 21.20 -4.35
CA THR A 162 -0.75 20.70 -5.36
C THR A 162 -1.23 19.34 -5.85
N LYS A 163 -1.69 19.30 -7.10
CA LYS A 163 -2.15 18.08 -7.74
C LYS A 163 -0.98 17.16 -8.05
N PHE A 164 -1.15 15.85 -7.85
CA PHE A 164 -0.20 14.84 -8.32
C PHE A 164 -0.69 14.30 -9.67
N GLU A 165 0.03 14.57 -10.75
CA GLU A 165 -0.37 14.18 -12.13
C GLU A 165 0.58 13.14 -12.75
N ASP A 166 1.62 12.72 -12.03
CA ASP A 166 2.70 11.87 -12.55
C ASP A 166 2.34 10.37 -12.61
N PHE A 167 1.04 10.06 -12.73
CA PHE A 167 0.60 8.69 -12.95
C PHE A 167 0.92 8.24 -14.38
N THR A 168 1.53 7.06 -14.47
CA THR A 168 1.56 6.28 -15.71
C THR A 168 0.33 5.38 -15.74
N TRP A 169 -0.50 5.53 -16.78
CA TRP A 169 -1.78 4.82 -16.87
C TRP A 169 -1.68 3.66 -17.85
N VAL A 170 -1.75 2.44 -17.35
CA VAL A 170 -1.62 1.21 -18.16
C VAL A 170 -2.95 0.44 -18.22
N ASP A 171 -3.10 -0.38 -19.25
CA ASP A 171 -4.22 -1.29 -19.38
C ASP A 171 -3.86 -2.65 -18.77
N PHE A 172 -4.63 -3.09 -17.77
CA PHE A 172 -4.48 -4.41 -17.13
C PHE A 172 -5.37 -5.47 -17.78
N ASN A 173 -5.97 -5.20 -18.94
CA ASN A 173 -6.78 -6.15 -19.71
C ASN A 173 -6.13 -7.54 -19.80
N GLY A 174 -6.91 -8.58 -19.51
CA GLY A 174 -6.46 -9.97 -19.46
C GLY A 174 -5.79 -10.38 -18.14
N PHE A 175 -5.69 -9.45 -17.19
CA PHE A 175 -5.21 -9.69 -15.83
C PHE A 175 -6.28 -9.31 -14.81
N ASP A 176 -6.28 -10.03 -13.70
CA ASP A 176 -7.17 -9.81 -12.57
C ASP A 176 -6.47 -8.86 -11.58
N ILE A 177 -6.88 -7.59 -11.56
CA ILE A 177 -6.28 -6.56 -10.71
C ILE A 177 -6.47 -6.82 -9.21
N THR A 178 -7.36 -7.74 -8.84
CA THR A 178 -7.60 -8.15 -7.45
C THR A 178 -6.67 -9.28 -7.02
N LYS A 179 -5.90 -9.86 -7.95
CA LYS A 179 -4.93 -10.92 -7.70
C LYS A 179 -3.50 -10.41 -7.83
N GLU A 180 -2.86 -10.17 -6.69
CA GLU A 180 -1.46 -9.75 -6.64
C GLU A 180 -0.53 -10.85 -7.17
N LYS A 181 -0.60 -12.03 -6.53
CA LYS A 181 0.28 -13.18 -6.76
C LYS A 181 -0.49 -14.34 -7.39
N PRO A 182 0.18 -15.22 -8.15
CA PRO A 182 -0.46 -16.42 -8.68
C PRO A 182 -0.75 -17.42 -7.55
N LEU A 183 -1.95 -17.99 -7.57
CA LEU A 183 -2.35 -19.07 -6.66
C LEU A 183 -2.54 -20.39 -7.44
N ASP A 184 -2.41 -21.52 -6.74
CA ASP A 184 -2.79 -22.83 -7.25
C ASP A 184 -4.27 -23.14 -7.06
N THR A 185 -4.66 -24.39 -7.36
CA THR A 185 -6.05 -24.85 -7.25
C THR A 185 -6.53 -24.94 -5.81
N ASP A 186 -5.62 -24.98 -4.85
CA ASP A 186 -5.90 -25.02 -3.40
C ASP A 186 -5.77 -23.62 -2.78
N ASN A 187 -5.75 -22.56 -3.60
CA ASN A 187 -5.50 -21.18 -3.18
C ASN A 187 -4.15 -20.96 -2.47
N LYS A 188 -3.16 -21.83 -2.69
CA LYS A 188 -1.80 -21.67 -2.15
C LYS A 188 -0.93 -20.88 -3.12
N LEU A 189 0.06 -20.17 -2.59
CA LEU A 189 1.00 -19.38 -3.39
C LEU A 189 1.76 -20.27 -4.39
N ALA A 190 1.73 -19.91 -5.68
CA ALA A 190 2.28 -20.71 -6.77
C ALA A 190 3.20 -19.87 -7.68
N LEU A 191 4.35 -19.44 -7.16
CA LEU A 191 5.28 -18.55 -7.86
C LEU A 191 5.84 -19.14 -9.17
N ASP A 192 5.87 -20.46 -9.31
CA ASP A 192 6.23 -21.16 -10.55
C ASP A 192 5.26 -20.87 -11.73
N LYS A 193 4.09 -20.30 -11.42
CA LYS A 193 3.07 -19.87 -12.37
C LYS A 193 3.20 -18.42 -12.82
N ILE A 194 4.22 -17.67 -12.37
CA ILE A 194 4.49 -16.31 -12.83
C ILE A 194 4.64 -16.29 -14.37
N GLY A 195 3.80 -15.46 -15.01
CA GLY A 195 3.68 -15.36 -16.46
C GLY A 195 2.83 -16.44 -17.14
N LYS A 196 2.19 -17.33 -16.38
CA LYS A 196 1.28 -18.37 -16.91
C LYS A 196 -0.18 -18.11 -16.56
N THR A 197 -0.46 -17.40 -15.47
CA THR A 197 -1.83 -17.02 -15.06
C THR A 197 -2.10 -15.53 -15.34
N ASN A 198 -3.08 -14.96 -14.63
CA ASN A 198 -3.60 -13.62 -14.82
C ASN A 198 -3.39 -12.69 -13.61
N SER A 199 -2.49 -13.01 -12.68
CA SER A 199 -2.16 -12.11 -11.55
C SER A 199 -1.32 -10.90 -11.97
N LEU A 200 -1.18 -9.90 -11.10
CA LEU A 200 -0.32 -8.73 -11.33
C LEU A 200 1.16 -9.10 -11.47
N PHE A 201 1.66 -10.08 -10.72
CA PHE A 201 3.01 -10.63 -10.95
C PHE A 201 3.17 -11.21 -12.37
N CYS A 202 2.12 -11.84 -12.90
CA CYS A 202 2.13 -12.31 -14.28
C CYS A 202 2.08 -11.16 -15.29
N TRP A 203 1.36 -10.07 -14.98
CA TRP A 203 1.35 -8.85 -15.78
C TRP A 203 2.75 -8.25 -15.86
N THR A 204 3.44 -8.11 -14.73
CA THR A 204 4.80 -7.56 -14.66
C THR A 204 5.75 -8.38 -15.52
N LYS A 205 5.82 -9.70 -15.33
CA LYS A 205 6.72 -10.57 -16.12
C LYS A 205 6.42 -10.55 -17.63
N LYS A 206 5.16 -10.37 -18.03
CA LYS A 206 4.77 -10.33 -19.46
C LYS A 206 5.05 -8.97 -20.11
N ASN A 207 4.97 -7.88 -19.36
CA ASN A 207 4.98 -6.53 -19.91
C ASN A 207 6.30 -5.78 -19.69
N TRP A 208 7.10 -6.15 -18.70
CA TRP A 208 8.35 -5.43 -18.40
C TRP A 208 9.46 -5.73 -19.43
N PRO A 209 10.32 -4.74 -19.80
CA PRO A 209 10.18 -3.30 -19.57
C PRO A 209 9.35 -2.56 -20.64
N HIS A 210 9.01 -3.21 -21.74
CA HIS A 210 8.50 -2.54 -22.94
C HIS A 210 7.09 -1.94 -22.75
N ASN A 211 6.17 -2.63 -22.08
CA ASN A 211 4.74 -2.31 -22.06
C ASN A 211 4.27 -1.64 -20.75
N VAL A 212 5.18 -1.00 -20.00
CA VAL A 212 4.83 -0.29 -18.75
C VAL A 212 4.77 1.24 -18.91
N ASP A 213 5.09 1.76 -20.10
CA ASP A 213 5.02 3.19 -20.51
C ASP A 213 5.80 4.19 -19.61
N LEU A 214 6.68 3.68 -18.75
CA LEU A 214 7.60 4.50 -17.96
C LEU A 214 8.57 5.25 -18.88
N SER A 215 8.76 6.54 -18.63
CA SER A 215 9.50 7.44 -19.52
C SER A 215 10.92 6.96 -19.85
N TYR A 216 11.66 6.46 -18.85
CA TYR A 216 13.03 5.97 -19.00
C TYR A 216 13.12 4.59 -19.68
N LEU A 217 12.01 3.87 -19.82
CA LEU A 217 11.93 2.56 -20.49
C LEU A 217 11.34 2.66 -21.91
N LYS A 218 10.94 3.86 -22.35
CA LYS A 218 10.37 4.05 -23.70
C LYS A 218 11.35 3.63 -24.78
N GLY A 219 10.86 2.80 -25.70
CA GLY A 219 11.66 2.28 -26.82
C GLY A 219 12.57 1.09 -26.47
N THR A 220 12.51 0.58 -25.23
CA THR A 220 13.22 -0.65 -24.88
C THR A 220 12.60 -1.87 -25.55
N GLU A 221 13.43 -2.82 -25.94
CA GLU A 221 12.96 -4.09 -26.49
C GLU A 221 12.24 -4.93 -25.43
N LYS A 222 11.37 -5.84 -25.91
CA LYS A 222 10.61 -6.74 -25.04
C LYS A 222 11.57 -7.59 -24.20
N HIS A 223 11.28 -7.69 -22.90
CA HIS A 223 12.05 -8.45 -21.91
C HIS A 223 13.51 -8.04 -21.72
N LYS A 224 13.96 -6.94 -22.31
CA LYS A 224 15.36 -6.52 -22.25
C LYS A 224 15.85 -6.30 -20.81
N GLY A 225 17.05 -6.77 -20.53
CA GLY A 225 17.71 -6.69 -19.23
C GLY A 225 17.34 -7.85 -18.30
N TRP A 226 17.60 -7.64 -17.01
CA TRP A 226 17.34 -8.60 -15.95
C TRP A 226 16.03 -8.29 -15.26
N LEU A 227 15.20 -9.30 -15.01
CA LEU A 227 14.03 -9.22 -14.15
C LEU A 227 14.12 -10.33 -13.10
N VAL A 228 13.98 -9.96 -11.83
CA VAL A 228 14.09 -10.88 -10.69
C VAL A 228 12.84 -10.74 -9.85
N CYS A 229 12.18 -11.85 -9.52
CA CYS A 229 11.15 -11.88 -8.49
C CYS A 229 11.85 -11.99 -7.13
N ASP A 230 11.67 -11.01 -6.27
CA ASP A 230 12.29 -10.94 -4.93
C ASP A 230 11.24 -11.19 -3.82
N ASP A 231 10.15 -11.87 -4.17
CA ASP A 231 9.06 -12.25 -3.27
C ASP A 231 9.50 -13.33 -2.25
N GLY A 232 9.93 -12.89 -1.06
CA GLY A 232 10.48 -13.77 -0.04
C GLY A 232 10.86 -13.06 1.27
N SER A 233 11.35 -13.84 2.24
CA SER A 233 11.70 -13.29 3.56
C SER A 233 12.81 -12.23 3.47
N GLY A 234 12.48 -10.99 3.81
CA GLY A 234 13.43 -9.87 3.76
C GLY A 234 13.60 -9.26 2.37
N GLU A 235 12.61 -9.46 1.50
CA GLU A 235 12.44 -8.81 0.19
C GLU A 235 12.70 -7.31 0.22
N LYS A 236 13.22 -6.80 -0.90
CA LYS A 236 13.47 -5.37 -1.15
C LYS A 236 12.39 -4.79 -2.03
N ALA A 237 11.82 -5.60 -2.90
CA ALA A 237 10.73 -5.28 -3.79
C ALA A 237 10.05 -6.59 -4.21
N ASP A 238 8.89 -6.52 -4.85
CA ASP A 238 8.30 -7.70 -5.47
C ASP A 238 9.10 -8.13 -6.70
N PHE A 239 9.54 -7.14 -7.48
CA PHE A 239 10.48 -7.35 -8.58
C PHE A 239 11.64 -6.35 -8.57
N ILE A 240 12.80 -6.82 -9.00
CA ILE A 240 13.97 -6.00 -9.31
C ILE A 240 14.21 -6.10 -10.81
N HIS A 241 14.25 -4.96 -11.51
CA HIS A 241 14.65 -4.90 -12.92
C HIS A 241 15.95 -4.13 -13.08
N VAL A 242 16.85 -4.64 -13.93
CA VAL A 242 18.11 -3.97 -14.27
C VAL A 242 18.32 -3.95 -15.77
N ILE A 243 18.51 -2.76 -16.34
CA ILE A 243 18.76 -2.57 -17.77
C ILE A 243 19.86 -1.54 -18.01
N ASN A 244 20.69 -1.78 -19.02
CA ASN A 244 21.63 -0.77 -19.52
C ASN A 244 20.97 -0.01 -20.69
N ILE A 245 20.89 1.32 -20.55
CA ILE A 245 20.37 2.23 -21.57
C ILE A 245 21.46 3.27 -21.80
N ASN A 246 22.02 3.29 -23.02
CA ASN A 246 23.03 4.27 -23.43
C ASN A 246 24.26 4.34 -22.49
N GLY A 247 24.68 3.21 -21.90
CA GLY A 247 25.84 3.16 -21.00
C GLY A 247 25.53 3.45 -19.53
N GLU A 248 24.28 3.78 -19.19
CA GLU A 248 23.83 3.95 -17.81
C GLU A 248 22.97 2.76 -17.37
N TYR A 249 23.17 2.30 -16.13
CA TYR A 249 22.34 1.23 -15.57
C TYR A 249 21.14 1.79 -14.83
N HIS A 250 19.95 1.37 -15.20
CA HIS A 250 18.70 1.68 -14.51
C HIS A 250 18.32 0.48 -13.66
N ILE A 251 18.17 0.68 -12.35
CA ILE A 251 17.70 -0.34 -11.41
C ILE A 251 16.32 0.07 -10.91
N SER A 252 15.32 -0.76 -11.15
CA SER A 252 13.93 -0.50 -10.74
C SER A 252 13.55 -1.45 -9.60
N LEU A 253 13.16 -0.91 -8.46
CA LEU A 253 12.51 -1.61 -7.36
C LEU A 253 11.00 -1.49 -7.56
N VAL A 254 10.37 -2.59 -7.97
CA VAL A 254 8.95 -2.62 -8.34
C VAL A 254 8.15 -3.21 -7.19
N HIS A 255 7.25 -2.39 -6.63
CA HIS A 255 6.34 -2.77 -5.56
C HIS A 255 4.92 -2.86 -6.11
N ILE A 256 4.25 -3.99 -5.88
CA ILE A 256 2.99 -4.35 -6.50
C ILE A 256 2.00 -4.66 -5.38
N LYS A 257 0.82 -4.05 -5.45
CA LYS A 257 -0.29 -4.42 -4.58
C LYS A 257 -1.56 -4.56 -5.38
N ALA A 258 -2.35 -5.59 -5.07
CA ALA A 258 -3.66 -5.75 -5.68
C ALA A 258 -4.59 -4.56 -5.37
N SER A 259 -5.54 -4.34 -6.27
CA SER A 259 -6.69 -3.51 -5.97
C SER A 259 -7.60 -4.22 -4.97
N GLY A 260 -8.05 -3.51 -3.94
CA GLY A 260 -9.08 -4.01 -3.02
C GLY A 260 -10.47 -4.18 -3.67
N SER A 261 -10.65 -3.80 -4.94
CA SER A 261 -11.91 -3.99 -5.66
C SER A 261 -11.69 -4.14 -7.18
N GLY A 262 -12.38 -5.10 -7.78
CA GLY A 262 -12.46 -5.27 -9.24
C GLY A 262 -13.57 -4.45 -9.91
N LYS A 263 -14.37 -3.69 -9.14
CA LYS A 263 -15.52 -2.95 -9.67
C LYS A 263 -15.06 -1.81 -10.58
N ASP A 264 -15.76 -1.58 -11.69
CA ASP A 264 -15.56 -0.41 -12.57
C ASP A 264 -16.09 0.89 -11.95
N THR A 265 -16.72 0.81 -10.78
CA THR A 265 -17.19 1.98 -10.01
C THR A 265 -16.28 2.29 -8.82
N ARG A 266 -15.14 1.60 -8.68
CA ARG A 266 -14.20 1.82 -7.57
C ARG A 266 -13.70 3.27 -7.58
N GLN A 267 -13.73 3.86 -6.39
CA GLN A 267 -13.29 5.23 -6.15
C GLN A 267 -11.80 5.24 -5.77
N ILE A 268 -11.27 6.40 -5.39
CA ILE A 268 -9.93 6.48 -4.83
C ILE A 268 -9.91 5.80 -3.45
N SER A 269 -8.98 4.87 -3.26
CA SER A 269 -8.59 4.34 -1.95
C SER A 269 -7.20 4.87 -1.61
N VAL A 270 -7.11 5.69 -0.56
CA VAL A 270 -5.83 6.19 -0.05
C VAL A 270 -5.08 5.06 0.68
N GLY A 271 -5.80 4.19 1.38
CA GLY A 271 -5.25 3.03 2.08
C GLY A 271 -4.56 2.04 1.15
N ALA A 272 -5.14 1.76 -0.02
CA ALA A 272 -4.51 0.90 -1.03
C ALA A 272 -3.15 1.43 -1.50
N HIS A 273 -2.96 2.75 -1.53
CA HIS A 273 -1.68 3.38 -1.87
C HIS A 273 -0.75 3.44 -0.66
N ASP A 274 -1.27 3.79 0.51
CA ASP A 274 -0.49 3.90 1.75
C ASP A 274 0.24 2.60 2.08
N ILE A 275 -0.41 1.44 1.90
CA ILE A 275 0.21 0.12 2.11
C ILE A 275 1.47 -0.06 1.26
N VAL A 276 1.33 0.04 -0.06
CA VAL A 276 2.44 -0.24 -0.99
C VAL A 276 3.53 0.83 -0.93
N LEU A 277 3.15 2.10 -0.68
CA LEU A 277 4.11 3.19 -0.52
C LEU A 277 4.96 3.02 0.74
N ASN A 278 4.36 2.60 1.86
CA ASN A 278 5.11 2.35 3.09
C ASN A 278 6.09 1.17 2.93
N GLN A 279 5.69 0.11 2.22
CA GLN A 279 6.59 -1.00 1.86
C GLN A 279 7.78 -0.50 1.01
N ALA A 280 7.52 0.33 -0.01
CA ALA A 280 8.54 0.91 -0.86
C ALA A 280 9.50 1.83 -0.09
N ILE A 281 8.96 2.78 0.70
CA ILE A 281 9.73 3.73 1.52
C ILE A 281 10.63 3.00 2.52
N LYS A 282 10.15 1.92 3.16
CA LYS A 282 10.98 1.11 4.05
C LYS A 282 12.19 0.50 3.35
N ASN A 283 12.06 0.20 2.07
CA ASN A 283 13.09 -0.48 1.29
C ASN A 283 14.03 0.45 0.53
N ILE A 284 13.79 1.78 0.50
CA ILE A 284 14.71 2.74 -0.14
C ILE A 284 16.10 2.76 0.49
N ARG A 285 16.25 2.37 1.76
CA ARG A 285 17.56 2.21 2.42
C ARG A 285 18.47 1.21 1.70
N ASN A 286 17.89 0.30 0.91
CA ASN A 286 18.63 -0.65 0.10
C ASN A 286 19.02 -0.07 -1.27
N LEU A 287 18.81 1.23 -1.53
CA LEU A 287 19.25 1.88 -2.77
C LEU A 287 20.70 2.36 -2.71
N ASP A 288 21.34 2.35 -1.54
CA ASP A 288 22.80 2.42 -1.46
C ASP A 288 23.39 1.21 -2.18
N ARG A 289 24.30 1.42 -3.14
CA ARG A 289 24.85 0.36 -3.99
C ARG A 289 25.50 -0.77 -3.18
N THR A 290 26.23 -0.44 -2.11
CA THR A 290 26.91 -1.44 -1.28
C THR A 290 25.88 -2.25 -0.51
N LEU A 291 24.92 -1.57 0.11
CA LEU A 291 23.82 -2.22 0.83
C LEU A 291 22.90 -3.02 -0.10
N PHE A 292 22.66 -2.56 -1.33
CA PHE A 292 21.87 -3.26 -2.33
C PHE A 292 22.53 -4.57 -2.73
N LEU A 293 23.81 -4.52 -3.11
CA LEU A 293 24.58 -5.68 -3.53
C LEU A 293 24.71 -6.69 -2.39
N GLU A 294 25.02 -6.23 -1.18
CA GLU A 294 25.06 -7.06 0.01
C GLU A 294 23.69 -7.66 0.33
N ALA A 295 22.62 -6.86 0.20
CA ALA A 295 21.29 -7.34 0.51
C ALA A 295 20.78 -8.38 -0.49
N VAL A 296 20.97 -8.17 -1.79
CA VAL A 296 20.65 -9.16 -2.84
C VAL A 296 21.50 -10.42 -2.69
N LYS A 297 22.78 -10.29 -2.29
CA LYS A 297 23.66 -11.43 -2.01
C LYS A 297 23.27 -12.21 -0.75
N SER A 298 22.75 -11.52 0.27
CA SER A 298 22.54 -12.09 1.60
C SER A 298 21.34 -13.02 1.71
N LYS A 299 20.41 -13.00 0.74
CA LYS A 299 19.14 -13.74 0.84
C LYS A 299 18.63 -14.19 -0.52
N VAL A 300 19.15 -15.31 -1.00
CA VAL A 300 18.43 -16.14 -1.98
C VAL A 300 17.49 -17.03 -1.20
N SER A 301 16.18 -16.82 -1.29
CA SER A 301 15.26 -17.88 -0.84
C SER A 301 15.30 -19.02 -1.87
N ALA A 302 15.30 -20.28 -1.40
CA ALA A 302 15.20 -21.44 -2.29
C ALA A 302 13.94 -21.39 -3.20
N THR A 303 12.92 -20.65 -2.79
CA THR A 303 11.67 -20.45 -3.55
C THR A 303 11.79 -19.44 -4.69
N THR A 304 12.77 -18.53 -4.67
CA THR A 304 12.97 -17.48 -5.69
C THR A 304 14.22 -17.70 -6.54
N GLU A 305 15.05 -18.69 -6.21
CA GLU A 305 16.35 -18.95 -6.85
C GLU A 305 16.31 -18.99 -8.39
N ASN A 306 15.22 -19.54 -8.95
CA ASN A 306 14.99 -19.68 -10.39
C ASN A 306 13.96 -18.70 -10.97
N LEU A 307 13.46 -17.74 -10.17
CA LEU A 307 12.54 -16.70 -10.63
C LEU A 307 13.32 -15.47 -11.12
N VAL A 308 14.29 -15.75 -12.00
CA VAL A 308 15.22 -14.79 -12.57
C VAL A 308 15.21 -14.95 -14.08
N TRP A 309 15.14 -13.83 -14.80
CA TRP A 309 15.10 -13.81 -16.25
C TRP A 309 16.09 -12.77 -16.80
N GLU A 310 16.88 -13.16 -17.79
CA GLU A 310 17.76 -12.29 -18.57
C GLU A 310 17.26 -12.30 -20.02
N ASP A 311 16.86 -11.14 -20.55
CA ASP A 311 16.31 -11.00 -21.90
C ASP A 311 15.16 -12.01 -22.18
N GLY A 312 14.35 -12.28 -21.14
CA GLY A 312 13.23 -13.22 -21.17
C GLY A 312 13.60 -14.69 -21.02
N THR A 313 14.89 -15.03 -21.00
CA THR A 313 15.38 -16.40 -20.77
C THR A 313 15.53 -16.65 -19.28
N GLN A 314 15.02 -17.78 -18.79
CA GLN A 314 15.15 -18.13 -17.38
C GLN A 314 16.62 -18.39 -17.00
N LYS A 315 17.02 -17.82 -15.86
CA LYS A 315 18.35 -17.91 -15.26
C LYS A 315 18.20 -18.23 -13.77
N ASN A 316 19.31 -18.19 -13.05
CA ASN A 316 19.33 -18.28 -11.60
C ASN A 316 19.86 -16.96 -10.99
N ILE A 317 19.68 -16.84 -9.69
CA ILE A 317 20.12 -15.69 -8.91
C ILE A 317 21.65 -15.52 -8.84
N ALA A 318 22.42 -16.61 -9.01
CA ALA A 318 23.88 -16.55 -8.98
C ALA A 318 24.41 -15.82 -10.22
N ASP A 319 23.81 -16.09 -11.39
CA ASP A 319 24.10 -15.38 -12.63
C ASP A 319 23.78 -13.89 -12.50
N PHE A 320 22.60 -13.56 -11.93
CA PHE A 320 22.22 -12.17 -11.66
C PHE A 320 23.18 -11.47 -10.70
N THR A 321 23.59 -12.14 -9.62
CA THR A 321 24.54 -11.60 -8.62
C THR A 321 25.92 -11.35 -9.23
N LYS A 322 26.36 -12.23 -10.13
CA LYS A 322 27.61 -12.07 -10.88
C LYS A 322 27.52 -10.86 -11.82
N PHE A 323 26.41 -10.70 -12.52
CA PHE A 323 26.12 -9.53 -13.34
C PHE A 323 26.10 -8.24 -12.51
N LEU A 324 25.38 -8.21 -11.39
CA LEU A 324 25.35 -7.05 -10.50
C LEU A 324 26.74 -6.67 -9.98
N SER A 325 27.59 -7.66 -9.69
CA SER A 325 28.97 -7.43 -9.25
C SER A 325 29.87 -6.91 -10.37
N SER A 326 29.50 -7.10 -11.65
CA SER A 326 30.24 -6.55 -12.79
C SER A 326 29.84 -5.12 -13.13
N ILE A 327 28.73 -4.60 -12.60
CA ILE A 327 28.31 -3.20 -12.79
C ILE A 327 29.30 -2.29 -12.05
N ASN A 328 30.10 -1.56 -12.81
CA ASN A 328 31.09 -0.58 -12.36
C ASN A 328 30.81 0.84 -12.91
N ALA A 329 29.69 1.02 -13.60
CA ALA A 329 29.20 2.30 -14.10
C ALA A 329 28.19 2.96 -13.14
N ARG A 330 27.75 4.18 -13.50
CA ARG A 330 26.70 4.91 -12.79
C ARG A 330 25.38 4.14 -12.81
N VAL A 331 24.69 4.17 -11.67
CA VAL A 331 23.38 3.56 -11.48
C VAL A 331 22.34 4.65 -11.26
N ASN A 332 21.21 4.53 -11.94
CA ASN A 332 20.03 5.36 -11.78
C ASN A 332 18.93 4.51 -11.09
N PRO A 333 18.70 4.68 -9.79
CA PRO A 333 17.68 3.94 -9.06
C PRO A 333 16.27 4.51 -9.32
N HIS A 334 15.29 3.61 -9.46
CA HIS A 334 13.87 3.92 -9.64
C HIS A 334 13.05 3.11 -8.63
N VAL A 335 12.11 3.76 -7.97
CA VAL A 335 11.07 3.12 -7.16
C VAL A 335 9.78 3.17 -7.96
N VAL A 336 9.25 2.02 -8.33
CA VAL A 336 8.05 1.91 -9.15
C VAL A 336 6.94 1.26 -8.33
N ILE A 337 5.81 1.95 -8.26
CA ILE A 337 4.60 1.44 -7.59
C ILE A 337 3.61 0.96 -8.65
N VAL A 338 3.12 -0.26 -8.53
CA VAL A 338 2.01 -0.80 -9.32
C VAL A 338 0.80 -0.94 -8.41
N GLN A 339 -0.14 0.00 -8.53
CA GLN A 339 -1.37 0.03 -7.74
C GLN A 339 -2.58 0.32 -8.65
N PRO A 340 -3.24 -0.71 -9.20
CA PRO A 340 -4.33 -0.56 -10.18
C PRO A 340 -5.65 -0.06 -9.60
N HIS A 341 -5.74 0.18 -8.28
CA HIS A 341 -6.99 0.65 -7.65
C HIS A 341 -7.46 1.99 -8.23
N THR A 342 -6.56 2.96 -8.37
CA THR A 342 -6.89 4.26 -8.94
C THR A 342 -7.12 4.15 -10.46
N ARG A 343 -8.23 4.71 -10.91
CA ARG A 343 -8.63 4.77 -12.32
C ARG A 343 -8.37 6.14 -12.90
N LYS A 344 -7.81 6.20 -14.11
CA LYS A 344 -7.48 7.45 -14.81
C LYS A 344 -8.64 8.44 -14.85
N GLU A 345 -9.82 7.98 -15.29
CA GLU A 345 -10.98 8.85 -15.47
C GLU A 345 -11.48 9.41 -14.13
N TYR A 346 -11.59 8.56 -13.11
CA TYR A 346 -12.04 9.00 -11.79
C TYR A 346 -11.03 9.97 -11.16
N HIS A 347 -9.73 9.69 -11.28
CA HIS A 347 -8.66 10.56 -10.80
C HIS A 347 -8.74 11.97 -11.44
N ALA A 348 -8.90 12.03 -12.77
CA ALA A 348 -9.01 13.31 -13.49
C ALA A 348 -10.23 14.15 -13.04
N ASN A 349 -11.34 13.50 -12.70
CA ASN A 349 -12.62 14.17 -12.39
C ASN A 349 -12.85 14.43 -10.88
N SER A 350 -11.98 13.92 -10.00
CA SER A 350 -12.15 14.00 -8.54
C SER A 350 -11.33 15.10 -7.86
N ASN A 351 -10.70 16.00 -8.62
CA ASN A 351 -9.81 17.07 -8.11
C ASN A 351 -10.43 17.99 -7.03
N HIS A 352 -11.75 18.09 -6.97
CA HIS A 352 -12.47 18.89 -5.98
C HIS A 352 -12.69 18.16 -4.65
N LEU A 353 -12.51 16.83 -4.62
CA LEU A 353 -12.75 16.00 -3.44
C LEU A 353 -11.54 16.02 -2.49
N LEU A 354 -11.79 16.11 -1.18
CA LEU A 354 -10.74 16.00 -0.17
C LEU A 354 -10.00 14.66 -0.23
N VAL A 355 -10.71 13.58 -0.57
CA VAL A 355 -10.15 12.24 -0.81
C VAL A 355 -9.03 12.27 -1.86
N ARG A 356 -9.23 13.05 -2.92
CA ARG A 356 -8.23 13.22 -3.98
C ARG A 356 -7.02 14.01 -3.47
N LYS A 357 -7.25 15.07 -2.70
CA LYS A 357 -6.17 15.86 -2.06
C LYS A 357 -5.37 15.05 -1.04
N GLN A 358 -6.01 14.11 -0.35
CA GLN A 358 -5.35 13.15 0.55
C GLN A 358 -4.40 12.24 -0.22
N LEU A 359 -4.86 11.67 -1.35
CA LEU A 359 -4.01 10.86 -2.21
C LEU A 359 -2.84 11.69 -2.79
N ASP A 360 -3.11 12.90 -3.27
CA ASP A 360 -2.07 13.80 -3.80
C ASP A 360 -0.97 14.08 -2.78
N THR A 361 -1.37 14.40 -1.55
CA THR A 361 -0.43 14.70 -0.47
C THR A 361 0.42 13.47 -0.13
N LEU A 362 -0.20 12.29 -0.06
CA LEU A 362 0.50 11.02 0.17
C LEU A 362 1.54 10.74 -0.92
N LEU A 363 1.17 10.91 -2.20
CA LEU A 363 2.05 10.65 -3.34
C LEU A 363 3.18 11.67 -3.46
N HIS A 364 2.91 12.95 -3.23
CA HIS A 364 3.96 13.98 -3.17
C HIS A 364 4.97 13.67 -2.07
N ASN A 365 4.50 13.31 -0.87
CA ASN A 365 5.38 12.94 0.23
C ASN A 365 6.26 11.73 -0.11
N ALA A 366 5.69 10.68 -0.69
CA ALA A 366 6.45 9.52 -1.15
C ALA A 366 7.50 9.90 -2.21
N LYS A 367 7.11 10.70 -3.21
CA LYS A 367 8.01 11.22 -4.24
C LYS A 367 9.18 12.02 -3.65
N TYR A 368 8.91 12.89 -2.67
CA TYR A 368 9.97 13.65 -1.99
C TYR A 368 10.93 12.75 -1.19
N VAL A 369 10.41 11.76 -0.47
CA VAL A 369 11.23 10.82 0.30
C VAL A 369 12.12 10.01 -0.64
N VAL A 370 11.59 9.48 -1.74
CA VAL A 370 12.35 8.73 -2.74
C VAL A 370 13.41 9.63 -3.43
N ALA A 371 13.05 10.86 -3.79
CA ALA A 371 13.98 11.81 -4.39
C ALA A 371 15.12 12.19 -3.43
N SER A 372 14.86 12.24 -2.11
CA SER A 372 15.87 12.59 -1.10
C SER A 372 17.05 11.63 -1.04
N VAL A 373 16.87 10.38 -1.51
CA VAL A 373 17.93 9.37 -1.61
C VAL A 373 18.50 9.23 -3.03
N GLY A 374 18.17 10.17 -3.92
CA GLY A 374 18.70 10.20 -5.30
C GLY A 374 18.02 9.23 -6.27
N ALA A 375 16.82 8.75 -5.95
CA ALA A 375 16.04 7.85 -6.79
C ALA A 375 14.84 8.55 -7.45
N SER A 376 14.41 8.01 -8.58
CA SER A 376 13.16 8.42 -9.24
C SER A 376 11.97 7.69 -8.61
N PHE A 377 10.80 8.34 -8.64
CA PHE A 377 9.54 7.75 -8.20
C PHE A 377 8.56 7.72 -9.37
N ASP A 378 8.06 6.52 -9.67
CA ASP A 378 7.05 6.29 -10.69
C ASP A 378 5.86 5.53 -10.07
N ILE A 379 4.64 5.90 -10.48
CA ILE A 379 3.42 5.19 -10.07
C ILE A 379 2.59 4.81 -11.28
N ILE A 380 2.20 3.53 -11.32
CA ILE A 380 1.39 2.92 -12.35
C ILE A 380 -0.02 2.69 -11.79
N GLY A 381 -1.00 3.35 -12.43
CA GLY A 381 -2.42 3.21 -12.14
C GLY A 381 -3.18 2.55 -13.30
N SER A 382 -4.47 2.25 -13.08
CA SER A 382 -5.30 1.63 -14.12
C SER A 382 -5.89 2.67 -15.07
N LYS A 383 -5.77 2.40 -16.37
CA LYS A 383 -6.46 3.17 -17.42
C LYS A 383 -7.98 3.05 -17.35
N LYS A 384 -8.49 1.92 -16.82
CA LYS A 384 -9.93 1.61 -16.69
C LYS A 384 -10.33 1.36 -15.26
#